data_AF-A0A2E7SFX5-F1
#
_entry.id   AF-A0A2E7SFX5-F1
#
_cell.length_a   1.000
_cell.length_b   1.000
_cell.length_c   1.000
_cell.angle_alpha   90.00
_cell.angle_beta   90.00
_cell.angle_gamma   90.00
#
_symmetry.space_group_name_H-M   'P 1'
#
loop_
_entity.id
_entity.type
_entity.pdbx_description
1 polymer ?
#
loop_
_entity_poly.entity_id
_entity_poly.type
_entity_poly.pdbx_seq_one_letter_code
_entity_poly.pdbx_strand_id
1 'polypeptide(L)' 'IEERANRVVMREGGTHEDAISRIRERMDSDQKRYNNLYAISLEDMTPYNMIIETDTLNANEVADIVEKELNKRGV' A
#
# COMPACT_ATOMS: atom_id res chain seq x y z
N ILE A 1 0.93 -8.90 0.44
CA ILE A 1 1.06 -9.15 -1.03
C ILE A 1 -0.10 -10.01 -1.54
N GLU A 2 -0.38 -11.14 -0.88
CA GLU A 2 -1.50 -12.04 -1.22
C GLU A 2 -2.83 -11.29 -1.36
N GLU A 3 -3.21 -10.51 -0.34
CA GLU A 3 -4.48 -9.78 -0.40
C GLU A 3 -4.50 -8.71 -1.51
N ARG A 4 -3.36 -8.05 -1.76
CA ARG A 4 -3.23 -7.14 -2.90
C ARG A 4 -3.43 -7.88 -4.23
N ALA A 5 -2.90 -9.08 -4.37
CA ALA A 5 -3.08 -9.91 -5.56
C ALA A 5 -4.55 -10.34 -5.72
N ASN A 6 -5.22 -10.76 -4.64
CA ASN A 6 -6.67 -11.02 -4.65
C ASN A 6 -7.47 -9.82 -5.16
N ARG A 7 -7.19 -8.61 -4.65
CA ARG A 7 -7.88 -7.38 -5.08
C ARG A 7 -7.61 -7.02 -6.55
N VAL A 8 -6.40 -7.28 -7.05
CA VAL A 8 -6.07 -7.10 -8.47
C VAL A 8 -6.86 -8.08 -9.33
N VAL A 9 -6.86 -9.36 -8.99
CA VAL A 9 -7.59 -10.39 -9.75
C VAL A 9 -9.10 -10.14 -9.72
N MET A 10 -9.67 -9.74 -8.58
CA MET A 10 -11.10 -9.39 -8.49
C MET A 10 -11.48 -8.21 -9.41
N ARG A 11 -10.58 -7.23 -9.57
CA ARG A 11 -10.84 -6.02 -10.37
C ARG A 11 -10.55 -6.21 -11.86
N GLU A 12 -9.48 -6.90 -12.19
CA GLU A 12 -8.89 -6.94 -13.54
C GLU A 12 -8.92 -8.34 -14.17
N GLY A 13 -9.27 -9.37 -13.40
CA GLY A 13 -9.16 -10.77 -13.80
C GLY A 13 -7.72 -11.28 -13.83
N GLY A 14 -7.51 -12.42 -14.50
CA GLY A 14 -6.21 -13.08 -14.61
C GLY A 14 -5.90 -14.05 -13.48
N THR A 15 -4.65 -14.51 -13.41
CA THR A 15 -4.21 -15.47 -12.39
C THR A 15 -3.60 -14.76 -11.19
N HIS A 16 -3.68 -15.43 -10.05
CA HIS A 16 -3.07 -14.95 -8.82
C HIS A 16 -1.54 -14.85 -8.92
N GLU A 17 -0.89 -15.82 -9.56
CA GLU A 17 0.55 -15.86 -9.78
C GLU A 17 1.04 -14.69 -10.63
N ASP A 18 0.35 -14.40 -11.74
CA ASP A 18 0.70 -13.26 -12.60
C ASP A 18 0.52 -11.93 -11.86
N ALA A 19 -0.53 -11.82 -11.04
CA ALA A 19 -0.76 -10.63 -10.21
C ALA A 19 0.37 -10.41 -9.21
N ILE A 20 0.84 -11.48 -8.53
CA ILE A 20 2.00 -11.41 -7.64
C ILE A 20 3.25 -10.96 -8.39
N SER A 21 3.54 -11.53 -9.57
CA SER A 21 4.73 -11.15 -10.36
C SER A 21 4.71 -9.66 -10.69
N ARG A 22 3.59 -9.16 -11.23
CA ARG A 22 3.42 -7.73 -11.56
C ARG A 22 3.53 -6.83 -10.33
N ILE A 23 2.99 -7.25 -9.18
CA ILE A 23 3.10 -6.50 -7.93
C ILE A 23 4.57 -6.37 -7.50
N ARG A 24 5.35 -7.45 -7.55
CA ARG A 24 6.78 -7.44 -7.19
C ARG A 24 7.59 -6.57 -8.13
N GLU A 25 7.40 -6.71 -9.44
CA GLU A 25 8.06 -5.87 -10.44
C GLU A 25 7.77 -4.38 -10.21
N ARG A 26 6.50 -4.06 -9.91
CA ARG A 26 6.12 -2.68 -9.62
C ARG A 26 6.73 -2.16 -8.32
N MET A 27 6.78 -2.97 -7.26
CA MET A 27 7.41 -2.59 -5.99
C MET A 27 8.91 -2.29 -6.16
N ASP A 28 9.63 -3.14 -6.90
CA ASP A 28 11.06 -2.92 -7.20
C ASP A 28 11.28 -1.67 -8.06
N SER A 29 10.45 -1.47 -9.09
CA SER A 29 10.48 -0.26 -9.93
C SER A 29 10.20 1.01 -9.12
N ASP A 30 9.19 0.98 -8.24
CA ASP A 30 8.83 2.09 -7.37
C ASP A 30 9.96 2.41 -6.38
N GLN A 31 10.56 1.40 -5.73
CA GLN A 31 11.70 1.59 -4.83
C GLN A 31 12.88 2.27 -5.55
N LYS A 32 13.24 1.78 -6.75
CA LYS A 32 14.31 2.38 -7.58
C LYS A 32 13.99 3.83 -7.93
N ARG A 33 12.75 4.09 -8.35
CA ARG A 33 12.31 5.43 -8.75
C ARG A 33 12.35 6.42 -7.60
N TYR A 34 11.83 6.08 -6.42
CA TYR A 34 11.83 6.97 -5.26
C TYR A 34 13.25 7.22 -4.73
N ASN A 35 14.08 6.19 -4.69
CA ASN A 35 15.48 6.34 -4.30
C ASN A 35 16.23 7.27 -5.26
N ASN A 36 16.14 7.02 -6.58
CA ASN A 36 16.88 7.80 -7.57
C ASN A 36 16.46 9.26 -7.65
N LEU A 37 15.16 9.55 -7.47
CA LEU A 37 14.64 10.91 -7.63
C LEU A 37 14.68 11.72 -6.32
N TYR A 38 14.56 11.07 -5.17
CA TYR A 38 14.32 11.75 -3.89
C TYR A 38 15.21 11.29 -2.75
N ALA A 39 16.07 10.29 -2.96
CA ALA A 39 16.82 9.61 -1.89
C ALA A 39 15.91 9.07 -0.76
N ILE A 40 14.68 8.68 -1.12
CA ILE A 40 13.70 8.09 -0.20
C ILE A 40 13.72 6.57 -0.37
N SER A 41 13.89 5.84 0.72
CA SER A 41 13.60 4.41 0.75
C SER A 41 12.13 4.18 1.09
N LEU A 42 11.40 3.40 0.29
CA LEU A 42 10.02 3.01 0.64
C LEU A 42 9.97 1.95 1.74
N GLU A 43 11.12 1.40 2.13
CA GLU A 43 11.26 0.55 3.32
C GLU A 43 11.43 1.37 4.60
N ASP A 44 11.81 2.65 4.49
CA ASP A 44 11.91 3.53 5.65
C ASP A 44 10.52 4.05 6.02
N MET A 45 10.01 3.52 7.13
CA MET A 45 8.71 3.88 7.66
C MET A 45 8.75 5.07 8.64
N THR A 46 9.94 5.53 9.02
CA THR A 46 10.16 6.66 9.94
C THR A 46 9.47 7.97 9.53
N PRO A 47 9.43 8.39 8.25
CA PRO A 47 8.81 9.65 7.88
C PRO A 47 7.28 9.63 7.95
N TYR A 48 6.66 8.45 8.06
CA TYR A 48 5.21 8.33 8.06
C TYR A 48 4.65 8.58 9.47
N ASN A 49 3.65 9.44 9.55
CA ASN A 49 2.96 9.72 10.81
C ASN A 49 2.02 8.61 11.27
N MET A 50 1.63 7.72 10.35
CA MET A 50 0.65 6.66 10.56
C MET A 50 0.86 5.58 9.50
N ILE A 51 0.83 4.31 9.92
CA ILE A 51 0.98 3.14 9.05
C ILE A 51 -0.20 2.22 9.39
N ILE A 52 -0.93 1.76 8.37
CA ILE A 52 -2.15 0.97 8.53
C ILE A 52 -1.97 -0.35 7.77
N GLU A 53 -2.10 -1.47 8.47
CA GLU A 53 -2.27 -2.78 7.85
C GLU A 53 -3.71 -2.92 7.36
N THR A 54 -3.89 -3.19 6.07
CA THR A 54 -5.21 -3.13 5.41
C THR A 54 -5.66 -4.46 4.83
N ASP A 55 -4.87 -5.53 4.99
CA ASP A 55 -5.17 -6.84 4.44
C ASP A 55 -6.58 -7.33 4.85
N THR A 56 -7.01 -7.09 6.10
CA THR A 56 -8.34 -7.50 6.57
C THR A 56 -9.40 -6.40 6.57
N LEU A 57 -9.09 -5.23 5.99
CA LEU A 57 -9.96 -4.06 6.04
C LEU A 57 -10.60 -3.75 4.69
N ASN A 58 -11.85 -3.34 4.72
CA ASN A 58 -12.53 -2.71 3.59
C ASN A 58 -12.24 -1.20 3.54
N ALA A 59 -12.65 -0.54 2.45
CA ALA A 59 -12.34 0.87 2.22
C ALA A 59 -12.91 1.83 3.28
N ASN A 60 -14.12 1.56 3.79
CA ASN A 60 -14.75 2.39 4.82
C ASN A 60 -14.02 2.24 6.16
N GLU A 61 -13.62 1.01 6.52
CA GLU A 61 -12.86 0.78 7.76
C GLU A 61 -11.52 1.51 7.75
N VAL A 62 -10.81 1.51 6.61
CA VAL A 62 -9.57 2.28 6.47
C VAL A 62 -9.83 3.79 6.61
N ALA A 63 -10.88 4.30 5.97
CA ALA A 63 -11.26 5.72 6.06
C ALA A 63 -11.57 6.13 7.50
N ASP A 64 -12.34 5.31 8.24
CA ASP A 64 -12.68 5.56 9.65
C ASP A 64 -11.44 5.64 10.55
N ILE A 65 -10.42 4.80 10.30
CA ILE A 65 -9.16 4.83 11.08
C ILE A 65 -8.42 6.15 10.81
N VAL A 66 -8.35 6.58 9.55
CA VAL A 66 -7.72 7.86 9.18
C VAL A 66 -8.48 9.03 9.82
N GLU A 67 -9.81 9.06 9.73
CA GLU A 67 -10.64 10.11 10.32
C GLU A 67 -10.45 10.21 11.85
N LYS A 68 -10.41 9.06 12.55
CA LYS A 68 -10.14 9.03 13.99
C LYS A 68 -8.78 9.60 14.33
N GLU A 69 -7.74 9.31 13.55
CA GLU A 69 -6.41 9.84 13.79
C GLU A 69 -6.31 11.35 13.51
N LEU A 70 -7.00 11.85 12.49
CA LEU A 70 -7.08 13.30 12.22
C LEU A 70 -7.80 14.05 13.35
N ASN A 71 -8.95 13.54 13.79
CA ASN A 71 -9.71 14.10 14.91
C ASN A 71 -8.86 14.15 16.20
N LYS A 72 -8.08 13.10 16.47
CA LYS A 72 -7.16 13.05 17.61
C LYS A 72 -6.06 14.12 17.52
N ARG A 73 -5.62 14.48 16.31
CA ARG A 73 -4.63 15.52 16.04
C ARG A 73 -5.21 16.93 16.00
N GLY A 74 -6.54 17.06 15.93
CA GLY A 74 -7.24 18.33 15.87
C GLY A 74 -7.07 19.06 14.54
N VAL A 75 -6.94 18.31 13.44
CA VAL A 75 -6.85 18.81 12.06
C VAL A 75 -8.02 18.35 11.20
#